data_AF-A0A9D5H985-F1
#
_entry.id   AF-A0A9D5H985-F1
#
_cell.length_a   1.000
_cell.length_b   1.000
_cell.length_c   1.000
_cell.angle_alpha   90.00
_cell.angle_beta   90.00
_cell.angle_gamma   90.00
#
_symmetry.space_group_name_H-M   'P 1'
#
loop_
_entity.id
_entity.type
_entity.pdbx_description
1 polymer ?
#
loop_
_entity_poly.entity_id
_entity_poly.type
_entity_poly.pdbx_seq_one_letter_code
_entity_poly.pdbx_strand_id
1 'polypeptide(L)'
;MVSGRRRGATQARKRGSERETIEKMKVETGDGQASPSSIPSSKLPDLGSSDILLFTWEFNFNNFNLDFDLHSPNSINLLRSSVVDFERNRLEGNYSHWFGHLLVNFDIIGAGYHVNWVTFQGVYDFAYLIKILTAGNSLPESVETLFELVRAFFGDDWGDVKHILK
;
A
#
# COMPACT_ATOMS: atom_id res chain seq x y z
N MET A 1 47.54 -47.50 11.98
CA MET A 1 48.71 -46.60 12.16
C MET A 1 48.63 -45.50 11.13
N VAL A 2 48.65 -44.24 11.61
CA VAL A 2 49.13 -42.99 10.98
C VAL A 2 48.44 -42.58 9.65
N SER A 3 47.49 -41.64 9.64
CA SER A 3 47.64 -40.17 9.76
C SER A 3 48.42 -39.51 8.61
N GLY A 4 47.76 -38.59 7.88
CA GLY A 4 48.44 -37.68 6.96
C GLY A 4 47.47 -36.70 6.31
N ARG A 5 47.22 -35.57 6.97
CA ARG A 5 46.28 -34.51 6.59
C ARG A 5 47.06 -33.26 6.15
N ARG A 6 46.42 -32.47 5.27
CA ARG A 6 46.61 -31.02 4.96
C ARG A 6 47.55 -30.70 3.79
N ARG A 7 47.40 -29.63 3.00
CA ARG A 7 46.38 -28.60 2.68
C ARG A 7 47.00 -27.78 1.52
N GLY A 8 46.21 -27.21 0.62
CA GLY A 8 46.69 -26.21 -0.33
C GLY A 8 45.56 -25.63 -1.18
N ALA A 9 45.18 -24.39 -0.88
CA ALA A 9 44.21 -23.59 -1.63
C ALA A 9 44.81 -23.07 -2.95
N THR A 10 43.98 -22.72 -3.93
CA THR A 10 43.97 -21.39 -4.60
C THR A 10 42.84 -21.33 -5.64
N GLN A 11 42.16 -20.18 -5.63
CA GLN A 11 40.97 -19.79 -6.38
C GLN A 11 41.31 -19.21 -7.77
N ALA A 12 40.27 -19.09 -8.61
CA ALA A 12 40.12 -18.22 -9.78
C ALA A 12 40.45 -18.81 -11.16
N ARG A 13 39.41 -18.92 -12.01
CA ARG A 13 39.17 -17.99 -13.14
C ARG A 13 38.10 -18.56 -14.09
N LYS A 14 36.81 -18.37 -13.78
CA LYS A 14 35.74 -18.35 -14.79
C LYS A 14 35.53 -16.88 -15.20
N ARG A 15 36.24 -16.43 -16.23
CA ARG A 15 35.97 -15.18 -16.97
C ARG A 15 35.86 -15.55 -18.44
N GLY A 16 34.67 -15.94 -18.86
CA GLY A 16 34.42 -16.33 -20.25
C GLY A 16 32.96 -16.28 -20.69
N SER A 17 32.02 -15.83 -19.85
CA SER A 17 30.59 -15.84 -20.19
C SER A 17 29.85 -14.53 -19.86
N GLU A 18 30.43 -13.63 -19.07
CA GLU A 18 29.79 -12.35 -18.71
C GLU A 18 30.12 -11.19 -19.65
N ARG A 19 31.08 -11.35 -20.58
CA ARG A 19 31.46 -10.26 -21.50
C ARG A 19 30.59 -10.19 -22.76
N GLU A 20 29.96 -11.28 -23.18
CA GLU A 20 29.08 -11.29 -24.37
C GLU A 20 27.66 -10.79 -24.07
N THR A 21 27.21 -10.79 -22.82
CA THR A 21 25.88 -10.26 -22.46
C THR A 21 25.89 -8.73 -22.27
N ILE A 22 27.05 -8.14 -21.94
CA ILE A 22 27.18 -6.70 -21.67
C ILE A 22 27.29 -5.87 -22.97
N GLU A 23 27.71 -6.47 -24.09
CA GLU A 23 27.77 -5.79 -25.39
C GLU A 23 26.42 -5.72 -26.13
N LYS A 24 25.37 -6.42 -25.67
CA LYS A 24 24.00 -6.27 -26.20
C LYS A 24 23.19 -5.14 -25.55
N MET A 25 23.77 -4.37 -24.63
CA MET A 25 23.12 -3.24 -23.95
C MET A 25 23.64 -1.87 -24.38
N LYS A 26 24.38 -1.79 -25.50
CA LYS A 26 24.86 -0.52 -26.03
C LYS A 26 24.53 -0.44 -27.51
N VAL A 27 23.96 0.69 -27.94
CA VAL A 27 23.26 0.98 -29.22
C VAL A 27 21.76 0.65 -29.06
N GLU A 28 20.83 1.61 -28.90
CA GLU A 28 20.70 2.91 -29.55
C GLU A 28 19.82 3.89 -28.74
N THR A 29 20.11 5.17 -28.96
CA THR A 29 19.68 6.37 -28.25
C THR A 29 18.36 6.95 -28.80
N GLY A 30 17.57 7.64 -27.97
CA GLY A 30 16.48 8.49 -28.44
C GLY A 30 15.99 9.43 -27.33
N ASP A 31 16.35 10.70 -27.44
CA ASP A 31 16.07 11.78 -26.50
C ASP A 31 14.57 12.01 -26.26
N GLY A 32 14.19 12.23 -25.00
CA GLY A 32 12.84 12.59 -24.62
C GLY A 32 12.65 12.56 -23.11
N GLN A 33 12.66 13.73 -22.50
CA GLN A 33 12.50 13.98 -21.07
C GLN A 33 11.24 13.30 -20.49
N ALA A 34 11.40 12.42 -19.50
CA ALA A 34 10.28 11.79 -18.77
C ALA A 34 10.44 11.98 -17.25
N SER A 35 9.38 12.53 -16.64
CA SER A 35 9.23 12.87 -15.23
C SER A 35 9.40 11.68 -14.27
N PRO A 36 9.90 11.87 -13.03
CA PRO A 36 10.06 10.78 -12.08
C PRO A 36 8.77 10.55 -11.29
N SER A 37 7.83 9.80 -11.86
CA SER A 37 6.71 9.26 -11.09
C SER A 37 6.17 7.99 -11.73
N SER A 38 6.89 6.89 -11.59
CA SER A 38 6.30 5.56 -11.72
C SER A 38 6.85 4.66 -10.61
N ILE A 39 5.95 4.30 -9.70
CA ILE A 39 6.17 3.15 -8.82
C ILE A 39 6.25 1.92 -9.75
N PRO A 40 7.29 1.08 -9.68
CA PRO A 40 7.36 -0.11 -10.51
C PRO A 40 6.20 -1.03 -10.14
N SER A 41 5.39 -1.37 -11.15
CA SER A 41 4.19 -2.23 -11.10
C SER A 41 4.41 -3.60 -10.44
N SER A 42 5.66 -4.00 -10.21
CA SER A 42 6.08 -5.33 -9.75
C SER A 42 5.87 -5.64 -8.25
N LYS A 43 5.14 -4.81 -7.51
CA LYS A 43 4.87 -5.05 -6.07
C LYS A 43 3.43 -5.48 -5.75
N LEU A 44 2.53 -5.46 -6.72
CA LEU A 44 1.15 -5.88 -6.52
C LEU A 44 0.98 -7.34 -6.97
N PRO A 45 0.20 -8.16 -6.24
CA PRO A 45 -0.13 -9.51 -6.68
C PRO A 45 -0.81 -9.44 -8.06
N ASP A 46 -0.45 -10.34 -8.97
CA ASP A 46 -1.23 -10.56 -10.19
C ASP A 46 -2.60 -11.10 -9.78
N LEU A 47 -3.62 -10.25 -9.89
CA LEU A 47 -4.99 -10.56 -9.49
C LEU A 47 -5.75 -11.38 -10.55
N GLY A 48 -5.06 -11.81 -11.62
CA GLY A 48 -5.55 -12.82 -12.55
C GLY A 48 -6.77 -12.38 -13.36
N SER A 49 -6.54 -11.66 -14.47
CA SER A 49 -7.35 -11.83 -15.68
C SER A 49 -6.72 -11.04 -16.83
N SER A 50 -6.52 -11.71 -17.97
CA SER A 50 -6.02 -11.11 -19.20
C SER A 50 -6.99 -10.13 -19.88
N ASP A 51 -8.25 -10.03 -19.40
CA ASP A 51 -9.30 -9.23 -20.05
C ASP A 51 -10.01 -8.23 -19.10
N ILE A 52 -9.65 -8.16 -17.82
CA ILE A 52 -10.18 -7.17 -16.86
C ILE A 52 -9.04 -6.26 -16.43
N LEU A 53 -9.18 -4.96 -16.65
CA LEU A 53 -8.22 -3.99 -16.12
C LEU A 53 -8.38 -3.92 -14.60
N LEU A 54 -7.50 -4.60 -13.86
CA LEU A 54 -7.43 -4.52 -12.41
C LEU A 54 -6.47 -3.41 -12.01
N PHE A 55 -6.97 -2.50 -11.18
CA PHE A 55 -6.18 -1.40 -10.61
C PHE A 55 -6.25 -1.45 -9.09
N THR A 56 -5.14 -1.13 -8.45
CA THR A 56 -5.07 -0.89 -7.00
C THR A 56 -4.51 0.50 -6.79
N TRP A 57 -5.12 1.22 -5.87
CA TRP A 57 -4.73 2.58 -5.51
C TRP A 57 -4.27 2.60 -4.06
N GLU A 58 -3.16 3.26 -3.80
CA GLU A 58 -2.65 3.54 -2.46
C GLU A 58 -2.69 5.05 -2.24
N PHE A 59 -3.35 5.48 -1.16
CA PHE A 59 -3.44 6.88 -0.80
C PHE A 59 -2.57 7.14 0.42
N ASN A 60 -1.56 7.99 0.25
CA ASN A 60 -0.68 8.43 1.32
C ASN A 60 -1.15 9.79 1.86
N PHE A 61 -1.33 9.90 3.18
CA PHE A 61 -1.84 11.10 3.84
C PHE A 61 -0.77 11.86 4.62
N ASN A 62 -0.87 13.19 4.63
CA ASN A 62 0.08 14.07 5.33
C ASN A 62 -0.32 14.43 6.77
N ASN A 63 -1.48 13.95 7.23
CA ASN A 63 -2.03 14.31 8.52
C ASN A 63 -1.31 13.68 9.72
N PHE A 64 -0.42 12.72 9.49
CA PHE A 64 0.30 12.02 10.55
C PHE A 64 1.69 12.61 10.77
N ASN A 65 2.02 12.91 12.02
CA ASN A 65 3.30 13.41 12.45
C ASN A 65 3.84 12.58 13.62
N LEU A 66 5.00 11.94 13.40
CA LEU A 66 5.68 11.10 14.39
C LEU A 66 6.03 11.83 15.70
N ASP A 67 6.24 13.14 15.65
CA ASP A 67 6.67 13.92 16.81
C ASP A 67 5.51 14.29 17.73
N PHE A 68 4.28 14.34 17.21
CA PHE A 68 3.10 14.86 17.93
C PHE A 68 1.98 13.84 18.10
N ASP A 69 1.80 12.94 17.14
CA ASP A 69 0.67 12.02 17.16
C ASP A 69 0.96 10.76 17.98
N LEU A 70 -0.08 10.30 18.69
CA LEU A 70 -0.01 9.04 19.42
C LEU A 70 0.19 7.88 18.46
N HIS A 71 1.20 7.07 18.73
CA HIS A 71 1.52 5.90 17.93
C HIS A 71 2.17 4.80 18.76
N SER A 72 2.08 3.57 18.25
CA SER A 72 2.81 2.43 18.79
C SER A 72 4.19 2.33 18.13
N PRO A 73 5.30 2.30 18.91
CA PRO A 73 6.64 2.15 18.34
C PRO A 73 6.80 0.88 17.50
N ASN A 74 6.16 -0.22 17.91
CA ASN A 74 6.19 -1.48 17.17
C ASN A 74 5.50 -1.33 15.80
N SER A 75 4.37 -0.63 15.74
CA SER A 75 3.66 -0.37 14.49
C SER A 75 4.48 0.53 13.56
N ILE A 76 5.15 1.56 14.08
CA ILE A 76 6.04 2.41 13.28
C ILE A 76 7.20 1.62 12.69
N ASN A 77 7.86 0.77 13.48
CA ASN A 77 8.96 -0.06 13.00
C ASN A 77 8.50 -1.04 11.91
N LEU A 78 7.34 -1.67 12.10
CA LEU A 78 6.74 -2.54 11.10
C LEU A 78 6.48 -1.78 9.80
N LEU A 79 5.85 -0.61 9.86
CA LEU A 79 5.51 0.19 8.67
C LEU A 79 6.76 0.71 7.94
N ARG A 80 7.81 1.12 8.66
CA ARG A 80 9.10 1.47 8.04
C ARG A 80 9.71 0.30 7.30
N SER A 81 9.60 -0.92 7.85
CA SER A 81 10.08 -2.13 7.18
C SER A 81 9.25 -2.49 5.94
N SER A 82 7.99 -2.06 5.88
CA SER A 82 7.08 -2.24 4.73
C SER A 82 7.11 -1.08 3.73
N VAL A 83 8.21 -0.31 3.69
CA VAL A 83 8.48 0.76 2.70
C VAL A 83 7.65 2.05 2.91
N VAL A 84 7.00 2.23 4.07
CA VAL A 84 6.33 3.50 4.38
C VAL A 84 7.37 4.57 4.74
N ASP A 85 7.35 5.68 4.00
CA ASP A 85 8.15 6.88 4.28
C ASP A 85 7.27 7.97 4.91
N PHE A 86 7.33 8.07 6.25
CA PHE A 86 6.52 9.00 7.02
C PHE A 86 6.88 10.47 6.75
N GLU A 87 8.15 10.79 6.51
CA GLU A 87 8.56 12.17 6.22
C GLU A 87 8.07 12.59 4.85
N ARG A 88 8.19 11.70 3.86
CA ARG A 88 7.62 11.95 2.54
C ARG A 88 6.12 12.10 2.60
N ASN A 89 5.41 11.24 3.32
CA ASN A 89 3.96 11.35 3.49
C ASN A 89 3.57 12.68 4.13
N ARG A 90 4.33 13.16 5.13
CA ARG A 90 4.09 14.45 5.78
C ARG A 90 4.29 15.64 4.84
N LEU A 91 5.26 15.58 3.92
CA LEU A 91 5.60 16.68 3.01
C LEU A 91 4.79 16.68 1.71
N GLU A 92 4.51 15.49 1.16
CA GLU A 92 3.93 15.31 -0.18
C GLU A 92 2.55 14.63 -0.16
N GLY A 93 2.13 14.08 0.98
CA GLY A 93 0.89 13.33 1.11
C GLY A 93 -0.35 14.20 0.94
N ASN A 94 -1.45 13.53 0.63
CA ASN A 94 -2.75 14.18 0.48
C ASN A 94 -3.34 14.54 1.84
N TYR A 95 -4.19 15.54 1.84
CA TYR A 95 -5.04 15.82 2.99
C TYR A 95 -6.20 14.82 3.02
N SER A 96 -6.36 14.12 4.14
CA SER A 96 -7.40 13.10 4.29
C SER A 96 -8.82 13.65 4.09
N HIS A 97 -9.13 14.85 4.59
CA HIS A 97 -10.44 15.47 4.40
C HIS A 97 -10.79 15.73 2.92
N TRP A 98 -9.79 16.10 2.10
CA TRP A 98 -9.99 16.24 0.66
C TRP A 98 -10.28 14.90 0.00
N PHE A 99 -9.59 13.84 0.42
CA PHE A 99 -9.90 12.47 -0.03
C PHE A 99 -11.34 12.08 0.32
N GLY A 100 -11.79 12.32 1.55
CA GLY A 100 -13.19 12.09 1.96
C GLY A 100 -14.19 12.85 1.08
N HIS A 101 -13.91 14.12 0.78
CA HIS A 101 -14.74 14.93 -0.11
C HIS A 101 -14.80 14.37 -1.54
N LEU A 102 -13.70 13.84 -2.07
CA LEU A 102 -13.68 13.19 -3.39
C LEU A 102 -14.51 11.89 -3.38
N LEU A 103 -14.42 11.07 -2.32
CA LEU A 103 -15.21 9.84 -2.22
C LEU A 103 -16.71 10.11 -2.29
N VAL A 104 -17.18 11.17 -1.64
CA VAL A 104 -18.59 11.59 -1.68
C VAL A 104 -18.96 12.19 -3.03
N ASN A 105 -18.18 13.15 -3.54
CA ASN A 105 -18.55 13.88 -4.76
C ASN A 105 -18.45 13.06 -6.05
N PHE A 106 -17.65 12.00 -6.05
CA PHE A 106 -17.61 11.04 -7.16
C PHE A 106 -18.54 9.85 -6.93
N ASP A 107 -19.44 9.93 -5.95
CA ASP A 107 -20.44 8.90 -5.63
C ASP A 107 -19.84 7.51 -5.34
N ILE A 108 -18.56 7.44 -4.95
CA ILE A 108 -17.92 6.20 -4.51
C ILE A 108 -18.54 5.73 -3.19
N ILE A 109 -18.96 6.68 -2.36
CA ILE A 109 -19.67 6.50 -1.09
C ILE A 109 -21.03 7.20 -1.20
N GLY A 110 -22.08 6.58 -0.66
CA GLY A 110 -23.45 7.10 -0.74
C GLY A 110 -24.31 6.39 -1.78
N ALA A 111 -25.39 7.06 -2.23
CA ALA A 111 -26.46 6.42 -2.99
C ALA A 111 -26.23 6.36 -4.52
N GLY A 112 -25.11 6.87 -5.04
CA GLY A 112 -24.92 7.05 -6.47
C GLY A 112 -24.49 5.80 -7.24
N TYR A 113 -23.50 5.04 -6.76
CA TYR A 113 -23.07 3.77 -7.38
C TYR A 113 -23.25 2.58 -6.41
N HIS A 114 -23.63 1.43 -6.96
CA HIS A 114 -23.61 0.16 -6.22
C HIS A 114 -22.15 -0.32 -6.08
N VAL A 115 -21.48 0.17 -5.05
CA VAL A 115 -20.13 -0.27 -4.66
C VAL A 115 -20.25 -1.30 -3.55
N ASN A 116 -19.71 -2.50 -3.77
CA ASN A 116 -19.62 -3.54 -2.75
C ASN A 116 -18.32 -3.35 -1.95
N TRP A 117 -18.44 -3.06 -0.66
CA TRP A 117 -17.28 -2.85 0.20
C TRP A 117 -16.84 -4.18 0.83
N VAL A 118 -15.54 -4.48 0.73
CA VAL A 118 -14.97 -5.72 1.26
C VAL A 118 -13.80 -5.36 2.17
N THR A 119 -13.79 -5.92 3.38
CA THR A 119 -12.74 -5.68 4.38
C THR A 119 -12.25 -6.99 5.01
N PHE A 120 -11.20 -6.92 5.83
CA PHE A 120 -10.71 -8.06 6.60
C PHE A 120 -10.40 -7.63 8.04
N GLN A 121 -11.26 -7.99 9.00
CA GLN A 121 -11.27 -7.39 10.35
C GLN A 121 -11.43 -5.88 10.30
N GLY A 122 -12.32 -5.41 9.44
CA GLY A 122 -12.35 -4.03 8.96
C GLY A 122 -12.99 -2.99 9.86
N VAL A 123 -13.29 -3.33 11.12
CA VAL A 123 -13.93 -2.37 12.05
C VAL A 123 -13.06 -1.12 12.21
N TYR A 124 -11.74 -1.30 12.33
CA TYR A 124 -10.82 -0.17 12.39
C TYR A 124 -10.71 0.59 11.06
N ASP A 125 -10.73 -0.12 9.93
CA ASP A 125 -10.67 0.50 8.60
C ASP A 125 -11.87 1.45 8.39
N PHE A 126 -13.08 0.97 8.71
CA PHE A 126 -14.28 1.80 8.65
C PHE A 126 -14.25 2.95 9.65
N ALA A 127 -13.77 2.74 10.87
CA ALA A 127 -13.62 3.81 11.85
C ALA A 127 -12.73 4.94 11.32
N TYR A 128 -11.59 4.61 10.68
CA TYR A 128 -10.73 5.60 10.06
C TYR A 128 -11.41 6.30 8.88
N LEU A 129 -12.11 5.57 8.01
CA LEU A 129 -12.83 6.19 6.90
C LEU A 129 -13.96 7.12 7.38
N ILE A 130 -14.72 6.74 8.41
CA ILE A 130 -15.72 7.61 9.04
C ILE A 130 -15.06 8.85 9.62
N LYS A 131 -13.92 8.72 10.32
CA LYS A 131 -13.16 9.87 10.81
C LYS A 131 -12.74 10.80 9.67
N ILE A 132 -12.33 10.26 8.53
CA ILE A 132 -11.99 11.04 7.35
C ILE A 132 -13.21 11.77 6.77
N LEU A 133 -14.33 11.07 6.59
CA LEU A 133 -15.58 11.59 6.02
C LEU A 133 -16.22 12.66 6.91
N THR A 134 -15.96 12.59 8.22
CA THR A 134 -16.41 13.57 9.21
C THR A 134 -15.36 14.64 9.51
N ALA A 135 -14.40 14.83 8.60
CA ALA A 135 -13.36 15.86 8.67
C ALA A 135 -12.52 15.84 9.97
N GLY A 136 -12.28 14.65 10.52
CA GLY A 136 -11.44 14.45 11.70
C GLY A 136 -12.16 14.58 13.04
N ASN A 137 -13.49 14.74 13.04
CA ASN A 137 -14.29 14.78 14.26
C ASN A 137 -14.12 13.52 15.12
N SER A 138 -14.41 13.66 16.41
CA SER A 138 -14.39 12.54 17.35
C SER A 138 -15.34 11.44 16.86
N LEU A 139 -14.85 10.20 16.89
CA LEU A 139 -15.67 9.04 16.59
C LEU A 139 -16.73 8.83 17.69
N PRO A 140 -17.84 8.16 17.37
CA PRO A 140 -18.82 7.78 18.37
C PRO A 140 -18.21 6.95 19.50
N GLU A 141 -18.72 7.11 20.71
CA GLU A 141 -18.28 6.34 21.87
C GLU A 141 -18.75 4.88 21.82
N SER A 142 -19.87 4.62 21.14
CA SER A 142 -20.46 3.29 20.99
C SER A 142 -20.14 2.68 19.62
N VAL A 143 -19.94 1.37 19.62
CA VAL A 143 -19.71 0.60 18.39
C VAL A 143 -20.99 0.54 17.57
N GLU A 144 -22.15 0.53 18.21
CA GLU A 144 -23.47 0.54 17.58
C GLU A 144 -23.66 1.79 16.72
N THR A 145 -23.36 2.97 17.27
CA THR A 145 -23.46 4.23 16.52
C THR A 145 -22.39 4.34 15.42
N LEU A 146 -21.20 3.74 15.63
CA LEU A 146 -20.23 3.60 14.55
C LEU A 146 -20.82 2.77 13.40
N PHE A 147 -21.46 1.64 13.68
CA PHE A 147 -22.09 0.81 12.64
C PHE A 147 -23.26 1.52 11.94
N GLU A 148 -24.03 2.34 12.64
CA GLU A 148 -25.05 3.20 12.03
C GLU A 148 -24.44 4.18 11.02
N LEU A 149 -23.32 4.82 11.37
CA LEU A 149 -22.57 5.67 10.44
C LEU A 149 -22.02 4.88 9.25
N VAL A 150 -21.48 3.68 9.49
CA VAL A 150 -21.00 2.82 8.41
C VAL A 150 -22.13 2.50 7.43
N ARG A 151 -23.31 2.10 7.91
CA ARG A 151 -24.47 1.86 7.03
C ARG A 151 -24.90 3.12 6.28
N ALA A 152 -24.87 4.27 6.94
CA ALA A 152 -25.27 5.54 6.33
C ALA A 152 -24.35 5.95 5.17
N PHE A 153 -23.04 5.71 5.28
CA PHE A 153 -22.07 6.06 4.23
C PHE A 153 -21.89 4.94 3.20
N PHE A 154 -21.80 3.69 3.64
CA PHE A 154 -21.36 2.54 2.83
C PHE A 154 -22.48 1.59 2.43
N GLY A 155 -23.71 1.84 2.87
CA GLY A 155 -24.86 0.96 2.64
C GLY A 155 -24.85 -0.29 3.52
N ASP A 156 -25.76 -1.23 3.23
CA ASP A 156 -25.88 -2.50 3.96
C ASP A 156 -25.06 -3.63 3.32
N ASP A 157 -24.64 -3.47 2.06
CA ASP A 157 -23.96 -4.48 1.25
C ASP A 157 -22.43 -4.41 1.38
N TRP A 158 -21.92 -4.55 2.60
CA TRP A 158 -20.49 -4.69 2.89
C TRP A 158 -20.18 -6.00 3.61
N GLY A 159 -19.01 -6.58 3.31
CA GLY A 159 -18.60 -7.88 3.81
C GLY A 159 -17.23 -7.85 4.46
N ASP A 160 -17.12 -8.49 5.63
CA ASP A 160 -15.82 -8.80 6.22
C ASP A 160 -15.43 -10.24 5.84
N VAL A 161 -14.39 -10.37 5.02
CA VAL A 161 -13.92 -11.64 4.45
C VAL A 161 -13.64 -12.67 5.54
N LYS A 162 -13.15 -12.25 6.72
CA LYS A 162 -12.91 -13.19 7.83
C LYS A 162 -14.19 -13.86 8.30
N HIS A 163 -15.32 -13.15 8.25
CA HIS A 163 -16.62 -13.69 8.66
C HIS A 163 -17.25 -14.56 7.57
N ILE A 164 -16.85 -14.36 6.31
CA ILE A 164 -17.29 -15.12 5.14
C ILE A 164 -16.51 -16.44 5.02
N LEU A 165 -15.21 -16.45 5.31
CA LEU A 165 -14.31 -17.62 5.18
C LEU A 165 -14.37 -18.61 6.35
N LYS A 166 -15.57 -18.94 6.86
CA LYS A 166 -15.74 -19.95 7.92
C LYS A 166 -15.31 -21.35 7.49
#